data_AF-A0A934DVQ2-F1
#
_entry.id   AF-A0A934DVQ2-F1
#
_cell.length_a   1.000
_cell.length_b   1.000
_cell.length_c   1.000
_cell.angle_alpha   90.00
_cell.angle_beta   90.00
_cell.angle_gamma   90.00
#
_symmetry.space_group_name_H-M   'P 1'
#
loop_
_entity.id
_entity.type
_entity.pdbx_description
1 polymer ?
#
loop_
_entity_poly.entity_id
_entity_poly.type
_entity_poly.pdbx_seq_one_letter_code
_entity_poly.pdbx_strand_id
1 'polypeptide(L)'
;MLAPLATALGAVAVLALPAVAQGEKVSFLHSPPSSARAGADLVISGTMFGADDLKRARCRYRSPGGTYQSTELAQESGEVFQAIVPGDDVRPPALEYFCLGQDYDGHELQLFAKAASPHSLTVSESPSAKPADPGVLVPIQEPSKPPEVDKPGKPAVEPLAVIEMTPPAAQTGTPGPSKVAILEPSAIPGMARPSMASLMKAFADGLKSRGLMAVSPGEVAAVHREHRRKVPSCGEKPSCLAEAGRLVKADLVIGISSSGAGRTLNVKLVVVAVADGKVQGSAGVPVPKIKDAALVEAAGRLLFRVEGALGVLGADRASTAGGGVSASQPSGVPAARESGPANSAGSGRKPADASESPARTLLSEARAAYESMDYDTAAALSTRALAQPDLDTESRLDAYLVQASSLAITADPTTAEVPFRLLLRARPNFDLPEGTPPKILMAYQKVRNEERIIAEQVQAVARAQLIDHLKLLNEPPDRAKGGRELPFAFRLRDPNAVVSAFEVPFRRQGESAYSVLALKRDREGLWRGSIPAEWTASDEGLTLEYYLVTRDEGGPLLTRGAPARPLQLSISAGS
;
A
#
# COMPACT_ATOMS: atom_id res chain seq x y z
N MET A 1 -16.62 28.12 75.26
CA MET A 1 -16.88 28.86 74.01
C MET A 1 -16.22 28.08 72.88
N LEU A 2 -17.02 27.33 72.12
CA LEU A 2 -16.60 26.51 70.97
C LEU A 2 -17.06 27.25 69.69
N ALA A 3 -16.15 27.45 68.74
CA ALA A 3 -16.45 28.01 67.42
C ALA A 3 -16.56 26.88 66.38
N PRO A 4 -17.51 26.94 65.42
CA PRO A 4 -17.69 25.87 64.44
C PRO A 4 -16.84 26.07 63.18
N LEU A 5 -16.35 24.94 62.68
CA LEU A 5 -15.69 24.72 61.40
C LEU A 5 -16.71 24.91 60.26
N ALA A 6 -16.40 25.73 59.27
CA ALA A 6 -17.19 25.87 58.04
C ALA A 6 -16.61 24.97 56.93
N THR A 7 -17.41 24.00 56.49
CA THR A 7 -17.10 23.06 55.41
C THR A 7 -17.51 23.68 54.07
N ALA A 8 -16.55 23.96 53.19
CA ALA A 8 -16.81 24.42 51.83
C ALA A 8 -16.99 23.24 50.87
N LEU A 9 -18.21 23.07 50.35
CA LEU A 9 -18.50 22.18 49.21
C LEU A 9 -17.93 22.79 47.92
N GLY A 10 -16.94 22.14 47.32
CA GLY A 10 -16.44 22.46 45.98
C GLY A 10 -17.32 21.80 44.91
N ALA A 11 -18.04 22.62 44.14
CA ALA A 11 -18.77 22.18 42.95
C ALA A 11 -17.77 21.93 41.79
N VAL A 12 -17.64 20.68 41.36
CA VAL A 12 -16.88 20.29 40.17
C VAL A 12 -17.78 20.48 38.95
N ALA A 13 -17.57 21.56 38.21
CA ALA A 13 -18.21 21.79 36.91
C ALA A 13 -17.51 20.94 35.84
N VAL A 14 -18.17 19.87 35.40
CA VAL A 14 -17.75 19.08 34.24
C VAL A 14 -18.09 19.86 32.97
N LEU A 15 -17.09 20.52 32.38
CA LEU A 15 -17.22 21.17 31.08
C LEU A 15 -17.19 20.09 29.99
N ALA A 16 -18.36 19.78 29.43
CA ALA A 16 -18.47 18.98 28.21
C ALA A 16 -17.90 19.79 27.04
N LEU A 17 -16.75 19.38 26.52
CA LEU A 17 -16.23 19.92 25.26
C LEU A 17 -17.05 19.33 24.10
N PRO A 18 -17.52 20.14 23.15
CA PRO A 18 -18.14 19.62 21.94
C PRO A 18 -17.10 18.80 21.19
N ALA A 19 -17.38 17.51 21.01
CA ALA A 19 -16.63 16.68 20.08
C ALA A 19 -16.82 17.28 18.69
N VAL A 20 -15.78 17.92 18.16
CA VAL A 20 -15.74 18.31 16.76
C VAL A 20 -15.61 17.01 15.99
N ALA A 21 -16.75 16.48 15.53
CA ALA A 21 -16.77 15.39 14.58
C ALA A 21 -15.94 15.84 13.37
N GLN A 22 -14.74 15.28 13.21
CA GLN A 22 -13.94 15.52 12.03
C GLN A 22 -14.67 14.83 10.88
N GLY A 23 -15.43 15.61 10.10
CA GLY A 23 -16.17 15.12 8.95
C GLY A 23 -15.26 14.31 8.06
N GLU A 24 -15.70 13.09 7.73
CA GLU A 24 -14.96 12.18 6.87
C GLU A 24 -14.74 12.88 5.53
N LYS A 25 -13.48 13.01 5.10
CA LYS A 25 -13.17 13.81 3.92
C LYS A 25 -13.66 13.09 2.67
N VAL A 26 -14.66 13.66 2.00
CA VAL A 26 -15.15 13.16 0.71
C VAL A 26 -14.00 13.02 -0.28
N SER A 27 -13.87 11.84 -0.89
CA SER A 27 -12.81 11.54 -1.85
C SER A 27 -13.33 10.77 -3.07
N PHE A 28 -12.77 11.06 -4.25
CA PHE A 28 -13.12 10.40 -5.50
C PHE A 28 -11.89 9.69 -6.08
N LEU A 29 -11.87 8.37 -5.98
CA LEU A 29 -10.81 7.51 -6.50
C LEU A 29 -11.13 7.11 -7.94
N HIS A 30 -10.38 7.67 -8.88
CA HIS A 30 -10.59 7.49 -10.32
C HIS A 30 -9.26 7.18 -11.02
N SER A 31 -9.31 6.38 -12.08
CA SER A 31 -8.19 6.11 -13.00
C SER A 31 -8.36 6.93 -14.28
N PRO A 32 -7.68 8.08 -14.43
CA PRO A 32 -7.88 9.00 -15.55
C PRO A 32 -7.51 8.37 -16.89
N PRO A 33 -8.38 8.38 -17.91
CA PRO A 33 -7.99 7.96 -19.25
C PRO A 33 -6.91 8.91 -19.79
N SER A 34 -5.92 8.33 -20.47
CA SER A 34 -4.83 9.09 -21.12
C SER A 34 -5.19 9.52 -22.55
N SER A 35 -6.19 8.89 -23.16
CA SER A 35 -6.67 9.21 -24.50
C SER A 35 -8.15 8.92 -24.71
N ALA A 36 -8.78 9.64 -25.64
CA ALA A 36 -10.15 9.39 -26.10
C ALA A 36 -10.23 9.46 -27.64
N ARG A 37 -11.32 8.95 -28.22
CA ARG A 37 -11.57 8.97 -29.66
C ARG A 37 -12.49 10.13 -30.01
N ALA A 38 -12.12 10.91 -31.03
CA ALA A 38 -12.93 12.04 -31.48
C ALA A 38 -14.34 11.59 -31.90
N GLY A 39 -15.37 12.29 -31.41
CA GLY A 39 -16.78 12.01 -31.70
C GLY A 39 -17.41 10.88 -30.88
N ALA A 40 -16.65 10.20 -30.01
CA ALA A 40 -17.18 9.16 -29.13
C ALA A 40 -17.36 9.69 -27.71
N ASP A 41 -18.44 9.27 -27.04
CA ASP A 41 -18.68 9.62 -25.63
C ASP A 41 -17.49 9.19 -24.77
N LEU A 42 -17.05 10.10 -23.89
CA LEU A 42 -16.01 9.83 -22.91
C LEU A 42 -16.65 9.59 -21.55
N VAL A 43 -16.49 8.37 -21.04
CA VAL A 43 -16.97 7.97 -19.71
C VAL A 43 -15.88 8.19 -18.67
N ILE A 44 -16.20 8.95 -17.63
CA ILE A 44 -15.36 9.23 -16.47
C ILE A 44 -16.00 8.52 -15.28
N SER A 45 -15.42 7.41 -14.82
CA SER A 45 -15.97 6.61 -13.72
C SER A 45 -14.99 6.40 -12.58
N GLY A 46 -15.47 6.40 -11.34
CA GLY A 46 -14.64 6.17 -10.16
C GLY A 46 -15.45 5.80 -8.94
N THR A 47 -14.76 5.48 -7.84
CA THR A 47 -15.37 5.19 -6.55
C THR A 47 -15.36 6.44 -5.68
N MET A 48 -16.49 6.80 -5.08
CA MET A 48 -16.62 7.95 -4.20
C MET A 48 -16.87 7.51 -2.76
N PHE A 49 -16.04 7.98 -1.85
CA PHE A 49 -16.16 7.75 -0.41
C PHE A 49 -16.67 9.01 0.28
N GLY A 50 -17.58 8.88 1.24
CA GLY A 50 -18.24 10.00 1.90
C GLY A 50 -19.24 10.74 0.99
N ALA A 51 -19.82 10.06 -0.01
CA ALA A 51 -20.75 10.69 -0.94
C ALA A 51 -22.03 11.21 -0.25
N ASP A 52 -22.38 10.66 0.91
CA ASP A 52 -23.55 11.08 1.70
C ASP A 52 -23.45 12.53 2.20
N ASP A 53 -22.24 13.08 2.31
CA ASP A 53 -21.99 14.48 2.68
C ASP A 53 -22.10 15.44 1.47
N LEU A 54 -22.25 14.90 0.25
CA LEU A 54 -22.45 15.70 -0.95
C LEU A 54 -23.92 15.86 -1.28
N LYS A 55 -24.30 17.09 -1.60
CA LYS A 55 -25.57 17.41 -2.26
C LYS A 55 -25.54 17.06 -3.75
N ARG A 56 -24.39 17.24 -4.41
CA ARG A 56 -24.19 16.88 -5.82
C ARG A 56 -22.70 16.77 -6.17
N ALA A 57 -22.39 15.99 -7.20
CA ALA A 57 -21.06 15.95 -7.79
C ALA A 57 -21.13 16.21 -9.31
N ARG A 58 -20.08 16.83 -9.87
CA ARG A 58 -20.02 17.20 -11.29
C ARG A 58 -18.61 17.10 -11.84
N CYS A 59 -18.52 16.75 -13.11
CA CYS A 59 -17.31 16.85 -13.90
C CYS A 59 -17.38 18.09 -14.80
N ARG A 60 -16.37 18.96 -14.74
CA ARG A 60 -16.22 20.09 -15.66
C ARG A 60 -15.17 19.77 -16.70
N TYR A 61 -15.48 20.02 -17.97
CA TYR A 61 -14.63 19.68 -19.11
C TYR A 61 -14.60 20.78 -20.16
N ARG A 62 -13.55 20.80 -21.00
CA ARG A 62 -13.42 21.72 -22.15
C ARG A 62 -12.39 21.22 -23.16
N SER A 63 -12.43 21.77 -24.38
CA SER A 63 -11.25 21.78 -25.25
C SER A 63 -10.19 22.75 -24.69
N PRO A 64 -8.88 22.52 -24.93
CA PRO A 64 -7.80 23.40 -24.46
C PRO A 64 -8.06 24.87 -24.77
N GLY A 65 -8.01 25.72 -23.74
CA GLY A 65 -8.28 27.16 -23.86
C GLY A 65 -9.76 27.56 -23.99
N GLY A 66 -10.68 26.59 -24.09
CA GLY A 66 -12.12 26.84 -24.17
C GLY A 66 -12.78 27.20 -22.83
N THR A 67 -14.09 27.41 -22.88
CA THR A 67 -14.95 27.56 -21.69
C THR A 67 -15.32 26.20 -21.11
N TYR A 68 -15.33 26.08 -19.78
CA TYR A 68 -15.76 24.85 -19.13
C TYR A 68 -17.26 24.60 -19.30
N GLN A 69 -17.58 23.43 -19.80
CA GLN A 69 -18.90 22.80 -19.72
C GLN A 69 -18.98 21.92 -18.47
N SER A 70 -20.17 21.46 -18.11
CA SER A 70 -20.40 20.64 -16.92
C SER A 70 -21.32 19.47 -17.26
N THR A 71 -20.95 18.27 -16.80
CA THR A 71 -21.83 17.11 -16.71
C THR A 71 -21.96 16.70 -15.25
N GLU A 72 -23.10 16.10 -14.91
CA GLU A 72 -23.29 15.49 -13.59
C GLU A 72 -22.40 14.26 -13.44
N LEU A 73 -21.86 14.06 -12.24
CA LEU A 73 -21.15 12.86 -11.83
C LEU A 73 -22.16 12.07 -11.00
N ALA A 74 -22.96 11.23 -11.67
CA ALA A 74 -24.12 10.54 -11.12
C ALA A 74 -23.74 9.19 -10.50
N GLN A 75 -24.45 8.77 -9.46
CA GLN A 75 -24.27 7.46 -8.84
C GLN A 75 -24.83 6.39 -9.78
N GLU A 76 -23.99 5.44 -10.20
CA GLU A 76 -24.38 4.33 -11.06
C GLU A 76 -24.83 3.13 -10.20
N SER A 77 -24.00 2.73 -9.23
CA SER A 77 -24.35 1.70 -8.24
C SER A 77 -23.42 1.76 -7.02
N GLY A 78 -23.97 1.67 -5.81
CA GLY A 78 -23.17 1.71 -4.58
C GLY A 78 -22.27 2.95 -4.51
N GLU A 79 -20.97 2.77 -4.32
CA GLU A 79 -19.99 3.87 -4.32
C GLU A 79 -19.47 4.25 -5.71
N VAL A 80 -19.99 3.67 -6.80
CA VAL A 80 -19.54 3.94 -8.17
C VAL A 80 -20.28 5.14 -8.74
N PHE A 81 -19.52 6.14 -9.17
CA PHE A 81 -20.02 7.36 -9.79
C PHE A 81 -19.48 7.51 -11.21
N GLN A 82 -20.31 8.02 -12.11
CA GLN A 82 -20.04 8.13 -13.54
C GLN A 82 -20.48 9.49 -14.09
N ALA A 83 -19.63 10.08 -14.93
CA ALA A 83 -19.91 11.27 -15.72
C ALA A 83 -19.65 10.95 -17.20
N ILE A 84 -20.54 11.39 -18.09
CA ILE A 84 -20.43 11.18 -19.52
C ILE A 84 -20.20 12.53 -20.20
N VAL A 85 -19.05 12.69 -20.87
CA VAL A 85 -18.79 13.82 -21.75
C VAL A 85 -19.28 13.45 -23.15
N PRO A 86 -20.24 14.20 -23.74
CA PRO A 86 -20.79 13.89 -25.05
C PRO A 86 -19.72 13.83 -26.13
N GLY A 87 -19.83 12.89 -27.06
CA GLY A 87 -18.86 12.71 -28.15
C GLY A 87 -18.67 13.95 -29.02
N ASP A 88 -19.71 14.77 -29.17
CA ASP A 88 -19.65 16.05 -29.88
C ASP A 88 -18.70 17.07 -29.23
N ASP A 89 -18.39 16.92 -27.95
CA ASP A 89 -17.44 17.75 -27.21
C ASP A 89 -16.04 17.12 -27.11
N VAL A 90 -15.91 15.82 -27.41
CA VAL A 90 -14.64 15.10 -27.44
C VAL A 90 -13.94 15.37 -28.79
N ARG A 91 -13.18 16.47 -28.85
CA ARG A 91 -12.53 16.98 -30.07
C ARG A 91 -11.00 16.99 -29.99
N PRO A 92 -10.29 16.78 -31.10
CA PRO A 92 -8.84 16.98 -31.19
C PRO A 92 -8.43 18.44 -30.87
N PRO A 93 -7.18 18.66 -30.42
CA PRO A 93 -6.15 17.65 -30.16
C PRO A 93 -6.25 17.02 -28.76
N ALA A 94 -7.01 17.61 -27.85
CA ALA A 94 -7.08 17.19 -26.46
C ALA A 94 -8.40 17.62 -25.81
N LEU A 95 -8.69 17.02 -24.65
CA LEU A 95 -9.77 17.43 -23.75
C LEU A 95 -9.17 17.63 -22.35
N GLU A 96 -9.62 18.67 -21.65
CA GLU A 96 -9.26 18.97 -20.27
C GLU A 96 -10.47 18.76 -19.35
N TYR A 97 -10.30 18.13 -18.19
CA TYR A 97 -11.38 18.01 -17.21
C TYR A 97 -10.91 17.99 -15.74
N PHE A 98 -11.85 18.23 -14.83
CA PHE A 98 -11.70 18.08 -13.38
C PHE A 98 -13.07 17.81 -12.72
N CYS A 99 -13.08 17.23 -11.52
CA CYS A 99 -14.32 16.90 -10.80
C CYS A 99 -14.45 17.70 -9.49
N LEU A 100 -15.68 18.13 -9.20
CA LEU A 100 -16.06 18.87 -8.00
C LEU A 100 -17.27 18.20 -7.33
N GLY A 101 -17.27 18.19 -6.01
CA GLY A 101 -18.43 17.93 -5.17
C GLY A 101 -18.97 19.25 -4.64
N GLN A 102 -20.25 19.28 -4.30
CA GLN A 102 -20.83 20.36 -3.52
C GLN A 102 -21.55 19.72 -2.33
N ASP A 103 -21.22 20.17 -1.12
CA ASP A 103 -21.91 19.74 0.10
C ASP A 103 -23.30 20.39 0.23
N TYR A 104 -24.02 20.06 1.30
CA TYR A 104 -25.34 20.61 1.58
C TYR A 104 -25.34 22.10 1.94
N ASP A 105 -24.22 22.62 2.46
CA ASP A 105 -23.99 24.03 2.77
C ASP A 105 -23.63 24.85 1.51
N GLY A 106 -23.37 24.16 0.39
CA GLY A 106 -23.08 24.77 -0.89
C GLY A 106 -21.59 25.01 -1.15
N HIS A 107 -20.70 24.57 -0.28
CA HIS A 107 -19.25 24.67 -0.50
C HIS A 107 -18.80 23.69 -1.58
N GLU A 108 -17.90 24.15 -2.45
CA GLU A 108 -17.31 23.31 -3.48
C GLU A 108 -16.10 22.55 -2.91
N LEU A 109 -16.19 21.22 -2.95
CA LEU A 109 -15.13 20.30 -2.58
C LEU A 109 -14.43 19.81 -3.85
N GLN A 110 -13.12 19.91 -3.88
CA GLN A 110 -12.35 19.43 -5.01
C GLN A 110 -12.20 17.91 -4.95
N LEU A 111 -12.80 17.20 -5.90
CA LEU A 111 -12.78 15.72 -5.95
C LEU A 111 -11.60 15.19 -6.77
N PHE A 112 -11.31 15.79 -7.93
CA PHE A 112 -10.22 15.35 -8.81
C PHE A 112 -9.73 16.50 -9.69
N ALA A 113 -8.40 16.70 -9.78
CA ALA A 113 -7.74 17.80 -10.51
C ALA A 113 -8.28 19.21 -10.16
N LYS A 114 -7.65 20.29 -10.66
CA LYS A 114 -8.06 21.68 -10.37
C LYS A 114 -8.43 22.41 -11.66
N ALA A 115 -9.31 23.40 -11.57
CA ALA A 115 -9.58 24.29 -12.70
C ALA A 115 -8.30 24.96 -13.26
N ALA A 116 -7.34 25.29 -12.37
CA ALA A 116 -6.04 25.89 -12.71
C ALA A 116 -5.01 24.89 -13.24
N SER A 117 -5.23 23.59 -13.03
CA SER A 117 -4.35 22.50 -13.47
C SER A 117 -5.22 21.28 -13.79
N PRO A 118 -6.04 21.34 -14.86
CA PRO A 118 -6.97 20.27 -15.19
C PRO A 118 -6.21 19.04 -15.69
N HIS A 119 -6.83 17.86 -15.60
CA HIS A 119 -6.28 16.67 -16.25
C HIS A 119 -6.47 16.80 -17.76
N SER A 120 -5.41 16.57 -18.53
CA SER A 120 -5.44 16.66 -19.98
C SER A 120 -5.26 15.28 -20.61
N LEU A 121 -6.13 14.92 -21.53
CA LEU A 121 -6.07 13.68 -22.30
C LEU A 121 -6.00 13.97 -23.79
N THR A 122 -5.29 13.12 -24.53
CA THR A 122 -5.14 13.29 -25.99
C THR A 122 -6.36 12.75 -26.72
N VAL A 123 -6.94 13.52 -27.63
CA VAL A 123 -8.07 13.08 -28.45
C VAL A 123 -7.57 12.74 -29.85
N SER A 124 -7.63 11.46 -30.22
CA SER A 124 -7.22 11.01 -31.55
C SER A 124 -8.36 11.18 -32.55
N GLU A 125 -8.04 11.69 -33.74
CA GLU A 125 -8.97 11.68 -34.86
C GLU A 125 -9.36 10.22 -35.17
N SER A 126 -10.66 9.94 -35.17
CA SER A 126 -11.15 8.74 -35.84
C SER A 126 -10.64 8.80 -37.28
N PRO A 127 -9.94 7.79 -37.81
CA PRO A 127 -9.76 7.71 -39.24
C PRO A 127 -11.17 7.70 -39.83
N SER A 128 -11.53 8.79 -40.51
CA SER A 128 -12.83 8.94 -41.14
C SER A 128 -12.98 7.73 -42.03
N ALA A 129 -13.84 6.79 -41.61
CA ALA A 129 -14.16 5.63 -42.41
C ALA A 129 -14.90 6.21 -43.62
N LYS A 130 -14.15 6.44 -44.69
CA LYS A 130 -14.70 6.72 -46.02
C LYS A 130 -15.79 5.66 -46.22
N PRO A 131 -17.06 6.05 -46.47
CA PRO A 131 -18.15 5.10 -46.60
C PRO A 131 -17.73 3.97 -47.52
N ALA A 132 -17.64 2.75 -46.98
CA ALA A 132 -17.28 1.60 -47.76
C ALA A 132 -18.35 1.41 -48.82
N ASP A 133 -17.92 1.47 -50.08
CA ASP A 133 -18.73 1.16 -51.25
C ASP A 133 -19.36 -0.25 -51.05
N PRO A 134 -20.70 -0.39 -51.04
CA PRO A 134 -21.36 -1.66 -50.76
C PRO A 134 -21.21 -2.58 -51.98
N GLY A 135 -20.07 -3.28 -52.09
CA GLY A 135 -19.84 -4.07 -53.32
C GLY A 135 -18.75 -5.12 -53.36
N VAL A 136 -18.00 -5.42 -52.29
CA VAL A 136 -16.97 -6.49 -52.38
C VAL A 136 -17.05 -7.43 -51.18
N LEU A 137 -17.67 -8.59 -51.41
CA LEU A 137 -17.59 -9.76 -50.55
C LEU A 137 -16.15 -10.29 -50.56
N VAL A 138 -15.41 -10.09 -49.48
CA VAL A 138 -14.11 -10.75 -49.28
C VAL A 138 -14.36 -12.17 -48.75
N PRO A 139 -13.78 -13.23 -49.35
CA PRO A 139 -13.96 -14.60 -48.91
C PRO A 139 -13.42 -14.83 -47.50
N ILE A 140 -14.22 -15.48 -46.65
CA ILE A 140 -13.86 -15.94 -45.31
C ILE A 140 -12.80 -17.04 -45.46
N GLN A 141 -11.59 -16.82 -44.96
CA GLN A 141 -10.58 -17.86 -44.82
C GLN A 141 -10.84 -18.69 -43.56
N GLU A 142 -10.97 -20.00 -43.78
CA GLU A 142 -11.17 -21.04 -42.79
C GLU A 142 -9.90 -21.21 -41.92
N PRO A 143 -10.02 -21.26 -40.57
CA PRO A 143 -8.85 -21.38 -39.70
C PRO A 143 -8.28 -22.80 -39.69
N SER A 144 -6.98 -22.90 -40.00
CA SER A 144 -6.19 -24.13 -40.03
C SER A 144 -6.01 -24.77 -38.63
N LYS A 145 -6.08 -26.10 -38.60
CA LYS A 145 -5.89 -27.01 -37.44
C LYS A 145 -4.52 -26.81 -36.72
N PRO A 146 -4.45 -26.91 -35.37
CA PRO A 146 -3.18 -26.91 -34.64
C PRO A 146 -2.42 -28.25 -34.80
N PRO A 147 -1.08 -28.24 -34.83
CA PRO A 147 -0.27 -29.45 -34.89
C PRO A 147 -0.20 -30.18 -33.54
N GLU A 148 -0.27 -31.50 -33.62
CA GLU A 148 -0.13 -32.48 -32.54
C GLU A 148 1.33 -32.55 -32.07
N VAL A 149 1.55 -32.47 -30.75
CA VAL A 149 2.90 -32.47 -30.13
C VAL A 149 3.14 -33.79 -29.40
N ASP A 150 4.18 -34.49 -29.83
CA ASP A 150 4.69 -35.75 -29.30
C ASP A 150 5.21 -35.66 -27.85
N LYS A 151 4.94 -36.70 -27.07
CA LYS A 151 5.42 -36.91 -25.69
C LYS A 151 6.87 -37.42 -25.66
N PRO A 152 7.79 -36.85 -24.86
CA PRO A 152 9.06 -37.49 -24.55
C PRO A 152 9.00 -38.28 -23.23
N GLY A 153 9.64 -39.45 -23.25
CA GLY A 153 9.66 -40.46 -22.19
C GLY A 153 10.48 -40.11 -20.94
N LYS A 154 10.14 -40.83 -19.86
CA LYS A 154 10.82 -40.87 -18.55
C LYS A 154 12.24 -41.44 -18.66
N PRO A 155 13.25 -40.84 -18.00
CA PRO A 155 14.44 -41.56 -17.58
C PRO A 155 14.38 -41.98 -16.11
N ALA A 156 15.06 -43.10 -15.84
CA ALA A 156 15.21 -43.77 -14.56
C ALA A 156 16.09 -42.98 -13.56
N VAL A 157 15.83 -43.22 -12.27
CA VAL A 157 16.49 -42.60 -11.12
C VAL A 157 17.55 -43.57 -10.58
N GLU A 158 18.81 -43.13 -10.50
CA GLU A 158 19.87 -43.76 -9.68
C GLU A 158 20.11 -42.93 -8.41
N PRO A 159 20.45 -43.55 -7.25
CA PRO A 159 20.63 -42.84 -5.99
C PRO A 159 22.05 -42.29 -5.80
N LEU A 160 22.13 -41.04 -5.33
CA LEU A 160 23.37 -40.31 -5.00
C LEU A 160 23.77 -40.49 -3.53
N ALA A 161 25.08 -40.67 -3.31
CA ALA A 161 25.73 -40.81 -2.01
C ALA A 161 25.74 -39.52 -1.17
N VAL A 162 25.66 -39.70 0.15
CA VAL A 162 25.69 -38.66 1.19
C VAL A 162 27.12 -38.14 1.37
N ILE A 163 27.32 -36.83 1.23
CA ILE A 163 28.56 -36.14 1.62
C ILE A 163 28.27 -35.36 2.90
N GLU A 164 28.93 -35.73 4.00
CA GLU A 164 28.96 -34.97 5.25
C GLU A 164 29.71 -33.64 5.04
N MET A 165 29.07 -32.53 5.37
CA MET A 165 29.68 -31.20 5.39
C MET A 165 30.07 -30.83 6.83
N THR A 166 31.36 -30.71 7.08
CA THR A 166 31.92 -30.15 8.31
C THR A 166 31.77 -28.61 8.29
N PRO A 167 31.33 -27.96 9.38
CA PRO A 167 31.16 -26.50 9.41
C PRO A 167 32.51 -25.76 9.43
N PRO A 168 32.68 -24.69 8.63
CA PRO A 168 33.92 -23.92 8.61
C PRO A 168 34.01 -22.92 9.78
N ALA A 169 35.22 -22.76 10.31
CA ALA A 169 35.54 -21.83 11.38
C ALA A 169 35.31 -20.36 10.97
N ALA A 170 34.81 -19.56 11.93
CA ALA A 170 34.50 -18.15 11.75
C ALA A 170 35.76 -17.31 11.50
N GLN A 171 35.77 -16.58 10.38
CA GLN A 171 36.81 -15.61 10.05
C GLN A 171 36.34 -14.20 10.41
N THR A 172 37.07 -13.52 11.27
CA THR A 172 36.86 -12.11 11.65
C THR A 172 37.57 -11.18 10.65
N GLY A 173 36.97 -10.99 9.49
CA GLY A 173 37.41 -10.01 8.48
C GLY A 173 36.55 -8.74 8.51
N THR A 174 37.17 -7.59 8.22
CA THR A 174 36.49 -6.30 8.02
C THR A 174 35.39 -6.44 6.96
N PRO A 175 34.16 -5.94 7.18
CA PRO A 175 33.06 -6.16 6.25
C PRO A 175 33.33 -5.44 4.91
N GLY A 176 33.58 -6.24 3.87
CA GLY A 176 33.61 -5.75 2.49
C GLY A 176 32.22 -5.31 2.00
N PRO A 177 32.15 -4.60 0.86
CA PRO A 177 30.88 -4.20 0.25
C PRO A 177 29.99 -5.41 -0.02
N SER A 178 28.69 -5.28 0.25
CA SER A 178 27.72 -6.36 0.05
C SER A 178 27.68 -6.79 -1.41
N LYS A 179 27.70 -8.11 -1.62
CA LYS A 179 27.62 -8.74 -2.95
C LYS A 179 26.16 -9.01 -3.30
N VAL A 180 25.74 -8.59 -4.48
CA VAL A 180 24.38 -8.78 -4.98
C VAL A 180 24.43 -9.57 -6.29
N ALA A 181 23.82 -10.74 -6.33
CA ALA A 181 23.74 -11.54 -7.54
C ALA A 181 22.49 -11.18 -8.35
N ILE A 182 22.65 -10.96 -9.65
CA ILE A 182 21.53 -10.73 -10.57
C ILE A 182 21.31 -11.99 -11.40
N LEU A 183 20.10 -12.56 -11.33
CA LEU A 183 19.73 -13.72 -12.14
C LEU A 183 19.05 -13.27 -13.43
N GLU A 184 19.47 -13.87 -14.54
CA GLU A 184 18.85 -13.62 -15.84
C GLU A 184 17.44 -14.24 -15.88
N PRO A 185 16.42 -13.48 -16.30
CA PRO A 185 15.08 -14.04 -16.51
C PRO A 185 15.10 -15.12 -17.61
N SER A 186 14.17 -16.06 -17.53
CA SER A 186 13.87 -16.95 -18.67
C SER A 186 13.57 -16.12 -19.92
N ALA A 187 13.93 -16.64 -21.10
CA ALA A 187 13.74 -15.96 -22.38
C ALA A 187 12.33 -15.37 -22.50
N ILE A 188 12.27 -14.05 -22.67
CA ILE A 188 11.01 -13.30 -22.76
C ILE A 188 10.51 -13.40 -24.21
N PRO A 189 9.32 -13.96 -24.48
CA PRO A 189 8.76 -14.00 -25.82
C PRO A 189 8.71 -12.58 -26.43
N GLY A 190 9.34 -12.40 -27.59
CA GLY A 190 9.37 -11.12 -28.29
C GLY A 190 10.47 -10.13 -27.86
N MET A 191 11.31 -10.46 -26.88
CA MET A 191 12.49 -9.65 -26.54
C MET A 191 13.75 -10.17 -27.25
N ALA A 192 14.45 -9.30 -27.95
CA ALA A 192 15.74 -9.63 -28.54
C ALA A 192 16.84 -9.77 -27.46
N ARG A 193 17.77 -10.72 -27.62
CA ARG A 193 18.90 -10.92 -26.70
C ARG A 193 19.70 -9.63 -26.38
N PRO A 194 19.98 -8.73 -27.34
CA PRO A 194 20.68 -7.47 -27.04
C PRO A 194 19.91 -6.55 -26.08
N SER A 195 18.58 -6.55 -26.15
CA SER A 195 17.73 -5.77 -25.24
C SER A 195 17.77 -6.33 -23.83
N MET A 196 17.80 -7.66 -23.69
CA MET A 196 18.02 -8.31 -22.39
C MET A 196 19.39 -7.93 -21.80
N ALA A 197 20.46 -8.02 -22.60
CA ALA A 197 21.79 -7.63 -22.15
C ALA A 197 21.85 -6.17 -21.69
N SER A 198 21.15 -5.27 -22.39
CA SER A 198 21.04 -3.85 -22.02
C SER A 198 20.31 -3.65 -20.70
N LEU A 199 19.23 -4.39 -20.46
CA LEU A 199 18.49 -4.39 -19.19
C LEU A 199 19.37 -4.87 -18.03
N MET A 200 20.08 -6.00 -18.19
CA MET A 200 20.97 -6.54 -17.16
C MET A 200 22.13 -5.61 -16.85
N LYS A 201 22.69 -4.97 -17.88
CA LYS A 201 23.73 -3.94 -17.71
C LYS A 201 23.19 -2.74 -16.91
N ALA A 202 22.00 -2.25 -17.21
CA ALA A 202 21.38 -1.15 -16.48
C ALA A 202 21.17 -1.46 -14.99
N PHE A 203 20.75 -2.70 -14.66
CA PHE A 203 20.67 -3.14 -13.27
C PHE A 203 22.04 -3.19 -12.58
N ALA A 204 23.05 -3.77 -13.24
CA ALA A 204 24.39 -3.85 -12.69
C ALA A 204 25.00 -2.45 -12.45
N ASP A 205 24.85 -1.53 -13.40
CA ASP A 205 25.34 -0.15 -13.29
C ASP A 205 24.60 0.62 -12.17
N GLY A 206 23.28 0.42 -12.04
CA GLY A 206 22.47 1.02 -10.97
C GLY A 206 22.74 0.46 -9.56
N LEU A 207 23.21 -0.78 -9.44
CA LEU A 207 23.68 -1.34 -8.17
C LEU A 207 25.08 -0.80 -7.82
N LYS A 208 25.98 -0.72 -8.80
CA LYS A 208 27.32 -0.15 -8.62
C LYS A 208 27.26 1.31 -8.18
N SER A 209 26.36 2.12 -8.74
CA SER A 209 26.17 3.50 -8.32
C SER A 209 25.68 3.65 -6.87
N ARG A 210 25.19 2.56 -6.26
CA ARG A 210 24.77 2.47 -4.85
C ARG A 210 25.82 1.85 -3.94
N GLY A 211 27.05 1.63 -4.45
CA GLY A 211 28.13 1.02 -3.68
C GLY A 211 28.01 -0.50 -3.49
N LEU A 212 27.11 -1.16 -4.23
CA LEU A 212 26.91 -2.60 -4.18
C LEU A 212 27.75 -3.31 -5.25
N MET A 213 28.34 -4.46 -4.91
CA MET A 213 29.06 -5.28 -5.88
C MET A 213 28.08 -6.21 -6.61
N ALA A 214 27.77 -5.89 -7.87
CA ALA A 214 26.94 -6.75 -8.72
C ALA A 214 27.74 -7.95 -9.25
N VAL A 215 27.29 -9.16 -8.95
CA VAL A 215 27.75 -10.41 -9.60
C VAL A 215 26.93 -10.58 -10.88
N SER A 216 27.63 -10.67 -12.01
CA SER A 216 27.00 -10.71 -13.32
C SER A 216 26.29 -12.05 -13.56
N PRO A 217 25.25 -12.09 -14.41
CA PRO A 217 24.58 -13.34 -14.76
C PRO A 217 25.53 -14.39 -15.37
N GLY A 218 26.56 -13.95 -16.09
CA GLY A 218 27.59 -14.83 -16.67
C GLY A 218 28.43 -15.53 -15.61
N GLU A 219 28.79 -14.83 -14.52
CA GLU A 219 29.50 -15.41 -13.38
C GLU A 219 28.60 -16.41 -12.64
N VAL A 220 27.32 -16.07 -12.42
CA VAL A 220 26.35 -16.99 -11.81
C VAL A 220 26.20 -18.26 -12.66
N ALA A 221 26.06 -18.11 -13.98
CA ALA A 221 25.96 -19.24 -14.90
C ALA A 221 27.24 -20.09 -14.96
N ALA A 222 28.43 -19.48 -14.82
CA ALA A 222 29.70 -20.20 -14.75
C ALA A 222 29.79 -21.07 -13.49
N VAL A 223 29.45 -20.52 -12.33
CA VAL A 223 29.44 -21.26 -11.05
C VAL A 223 28.44 -22.42 -11.08
N HIS A 224 27.25 -22.22 -11.65
CA HIS A 224 26.29 -23.30 -11.83
C HIS A 224 26.82 -24.45 -12.71
N ARG A 225 27.50 -24.11 -13.82
CA ARG A 225 28.14 -25.10 -14.70
C ARG A 225 29.24 -25.89 -13.99
N GLU A 226 30.07 -25.21 -13.20
CA GLU A 226 31.15 -25.84 -12.41
C GLU A 226 30.60 -26.86 -11.41
N HIS A 227 29.52 -26.52 -10.71
CA HIS A 227 28.84 -27.43 -9.77
C HIS A 227 27.95 -28.49 -10.44
N ARG A 228 27.98 -28.62 -11.78
CA ARG A 228 27.12 -29.51 -12.58
C ARG A 228 25.63 -29.36 -12.26
N ARG A 229 25.21 -28.18 -11.83
CA ARG A 229 23.81 -27.86 -11.56
C ARG A 229 23.24 -27.17 -12.81
N LYS A 230 22.07 -27.61 -13.28
CA LYS A 230 21.33 -26.83 -14.28
C LYS A 230 21.07 -25.45 -13.69
N VAL A 231 21.32 -24.38 -14.44
CA VAL A 231 20.91 -23.02 -14.04
C VAL A 231 19.39 -23.10 -13.89
N PRO A 232 18.87 -23.00 -12.67
CA PRO A 232 17.44 -23.16 -12.47
C PRO A 232 16.75 -21.96 -13.13
N SER A 233 15.69 -22.21 -13.89
CA SER A 233 14.71 -21.19 -14.23
C SER A 233 13.96 -20.84 -12.94
N CYS A 234 14.61 -20.14 -12.02
CA CYS A 234 14.09 -19.93 -10.67
C CYS A 234 12.78 -19.13 -10.66
N GLY A 235 12.47 -18.43 -11.75
CA GLY A 235 11.31 -17.53 -11.80
C GLY A 235 11.35 -16.60 -10.59
N GLU A 236 10.22 -16.52 -9.88
CA GLU A 236 10.07 -15.69 -8.68
C GLU A 236 10.20 -16.48 -7.37
N LYS A 237 10.59 -17.78 -7.42
CA LYS A 237 10.59 -18.65 -6.23
C LYS A 237 11.73 -18.27 -5.27
N PRO A 238 11.46 -17.76 -4.06
CA PRO A 238 12.50 -17.24 -3.16
C PRO A 238 13.54 -18.28 -2.75
N SER A 239 13.12 -19.52 -2.49
CA SER A 239 14.02 -20.61 -2.12
C SER A 239 15.05 -20.93 -3.19
N CYS A 240 14.65 -20.87 -4.46
CA CYS A 240 15.52 -21.08 -5.61
C CYS A 240 16.51 -19.93 -5.80
N LEU A 241 16.02 -18.68 -5.67
CA LEU A 241 16.86 -17.49 -5.73
C LEU A 241 17.93 -17.52 -4.63
N ALA A 242 17.55 -17.84 -3.39
CA ALA A 242 18.48 -17.94 -2.26
C ALA A 242 19.56 -19.01 -2.48
N GLU A 243 19.20 -20.17 -3.05
CA GLU A 243 20.16 -21.22 -3.36
C GLU A 243 21.18 -20.78 -4.42
N ALA A 244 20.75 -20.10 -5.47
CA ALA A 244 21.65 -19.53 -6.48
C ALA A 244 22.60 -18.49 -5.87
N GLY A 245 22.11 -17.66 -4.94
CA GLY A 245 22.94 -16.69 -4.19
C GLY A 245 24.01 -17.35 -3.33
N ARG A 246 23.67 -18.47 -2.66
CA ARG A 246 24.63 -19.24 -1.85
C ARG A 246 25.80 -19.75 -2.69
N LEU A 247 25.53 -20.21 -3.92
CA LEU A 247 26.56 -20.71 -4.82
C LEU A 247 27.61 -19.63 -5.17
N VAL A 248 27.16 -18.38 -5.37
CA VAL A 248 28.06 -17.26 -5.72
C VAL A 248 28.50 -16.42 -4.51
N LYS A 249 28.20 -16.86 -3.28
CA LYS A 249 28.52 -16.14 -2.04
C LYS A 249 28.03 -14.69 -2.04
N ALA A 250 26.81 -14.46 -2.56
CA ALA A 250 26.15 -13.16 -2.49
C ALA A 250 25.38 -13.02 -1.17
N ASP A 251 25.23 -11.78 -0.68
CA ASP A 251 24.37 -11.47 0.47
C ASP A 251 22.89 -11.35 0.03
N LEU A 252 22.66 -10.81 -1.18
CA LEU A 252 21.33 -10.68 -1.80
C LEU A 252 21.30 -11.28 -3.19
N VAL A 253 20.11 -11.72 -3.60
CA VAL A 253 19.83 -12.15 -4.98
C VAL A 253 18.65 -11.36 -5.52
N ILE A 254 18.79 -10.86 -6.73
CA ILE A 254 17.74 -10.21 -7.49
C ILE A 254 17.24 -11.18 -8.55
N GLY A 255 16.00 -11.62 -8.39
CA GLY A 255 15.24 -12.32 -9.42
C GLY A 255 14.49 -11.31 -10.27
N ILE A 256 14.66 -11.38 -11.59
CA ILE A 256 13.88 -10.60 -12.55
C ILE A 256 12.91 -11.57 -13.23
N SER A 257 11.65 -11.20 -13.30
CA SER A 257 10.64 -11.90 -14.08
C SER A 257 9.95 -10.91 -15.01
N SER A 258 9.31 -11.44 -16.04
CA SER A 258 8.46 -10.61 -16.89
C SER A 258 7.21 -11.34 -17.29
N SER A 259 6.11 -10.62 -17.39
CA SER A 259 4.84 -11.12 -17.88
C SER A 259 4.19 -10.10 -18.81
N GLY A 260 3.47 -10.56 -19.83
CA GLY A 260 2.78 -9.67 -20.76
C GLY A 260 2.64 -10.30 -22.13
N ALA A 261 1.58 -9.90 -22.83
CA ALA A 261 1.33 -10.24 -24.22
C ALA A 261 1.23 -8.96 -25.05
N GLY A 262 1.82 -8.94 -26.24
CA GLY A 262 1.72 -7.83 -27.17
C GLY A 262 2.72 -6.69 -26.92
N ARG A 263 2.23 -5.44 -26.82
CA ARG A 263 3.07 -4.22 -26.84
C ARG A 263 3.56 -3.73 -25.47
N THR A 264 3.10 -4.37 -24.39
CA THR A 264 3.45 -3.96 -23.01
C THR A 264 4.06 -5.14 -22.28
N LEU A 265 5.23 -4.92 -21.70
CA LEU A 265 5.95 -5.91 -20.90
C LEU A 265 5.93 -5.49 -19.43
N ASN A 266 5.35 -6.28 -18.54
CA ASN A 266 5.50 -6.06 -17.11
C ASN A 266 6.81 -6.68 -16.67
N VAL A 267 7.72 -5.87 -16.13
CA VAL A 267 8.97 -6.35 -15.54
C VAL A 267 8.81 -6.30 -14.03
N LYS A 268 9.03 -7.43 -13.37
CA LYS A 268 8.98 -7.55 -11.91
C LYS A 268 10.36 -7.94 -11.38
N LEU A 269 10.69 -7.35 -10.25
CA LEU A 269 11.94 -7.54 -9.53
C LEU A 269 11.61 -8.06 -8.12
N VAL A 270 12.32 -9.09 -7.68
CA VAL A 270 12.23 -9.67 -6.34
C VAL A 270 13.62 -9.70 -5.73
N VAL A 271 13.80 -9.08 -4.57
CA VAL A 271 15.04 -9.10 -3.79
C VAL A 271 14.90 -10.13 -2.69
N VAL A 272 15.84 -11.07 -2.61
CA VAL A 272 15.85 -12.15 -1.61
C VAL A 272 17.15 -12.10 -0.82
N ALA A 273 17.05 -12.17 0.50
CA ALA A 273 18.21 -12.34 1.37
C ALA A 273 18.70 -13.79 1.31
N VAL A 274 19.99 -14.00 1.04
CA VAL A 274 20.56 -15.33 0.85
C VAL A 274 20.63 -16.13 2.16
N ALA A 275 20.80 -15.42 3.28
CA ALA A 275 20.96 -16.02 4.61
C ALA A 275 19.73 -16.83 5.04
N ASP A 276 18.53 -16.28 4.86
CA ASP A 276 17.28 -16.88 5.34
C ASP A 276 16.28 -17.20 4.21
N GLY A 277 16.59 -16.81 2.97
CA GLY A 277 15.73 -16.98 1.81
C GLY A 277 14.46 -16.13 1.83
N LYS A 278 14.37 -15.12 2.71
CA LYS A 278 13.21 -14.23 2.79
C LYS A 278 13.26 -13.17 1.71
N VAL A 279 12.07 -12.85 1.18
CA VAL A 279 11.89 -11.73 0.25
C VAL A 279 12.03 -10.43 1.05
N GLN A 280 13.01 -9.60 0.68
CA GLN A 280 13.28 -8.30 1.30
C GLN A 280 12.50 -7.18 0.61
N GLY A 281 12.14 -7.36 -0.66
CA GLY A 281 11.33 -6.41 -1.41
C GLY A 281 10.91 -6.96 -2.76
N SER A 282 9.83 -6.42 -3.32
CA SER A 282 9.43 -6.69 -4.69
C SER A 282 8.81 -5.46 -5.33
N ALA A 283 9.05 -5.27 -6.63
CA ALA A 283 8.49 -4.16 -7.39
C ALA A 283 8.18 -4.59 -8.83
N GLY A 284 7.11 -4.07 -9.41
CA GLY A 284 6.74 -4.28 -10.81
C GLY A 284 6.55 -2.95 -11.55
N VAL A 285 6.96 -2.89 -12.81
CA VAL A 285 6.75 -1.72 -13.70
C VAL A 285 6.29 -2.20 -15.08
N PRO A 286 5.18 -1.66 -15.61
CA PRO A 286 4.80 -1.88 -17.01
C PRO A 286 5.73 -1.07 -17.93
N VAL A 287 6.24 -1.71 -18.97
CA VAL A 287 7.12 -1.12 -19.99
C VAL A 287 6.36 -1.07 -21.32
N PRO A 288 5.84 0.09 -21.73
CA PRO A 288 5.19 0.26 -23.02
C PRO A 288 6.25 0.28 -24.12
N LYS A 289 6.18 -0.68 -25.06
CA LYS A 289 7.12 -0.89 -26.18
C LYS A 289 8.50 -1.37 -25.72
N ILE A 290 8.95 -2.50 -26.26
CA ILE A 290 10.26 -3.10 -25.98
C ILE A 290 11.34 -2.33 -26.76
N LYS A 291 11.69 -1.13 -26.28
CA LYS A 291 12.85 -0.35 -26.74
C LYS A 291 13.88 -0.28 -25.63
N ASP A 292 15.17 -0.32 -25.97
CA ASP A 292 16.26 -0.37 -24.98
C ASP A 292 16.22 0.80 -24.00
N ALA A 293 15.91 2.02 -24.46
CA ALA A 293 15.78 3.19 -23.59
C ALA A 293 14.67 3.03 -22.52
N ALA A 294 13.52 2.46 -22.90
CA ALA A 294 12.41 2.23 -21.97
C ALA A 294 12.73 1.14 -20.95
N LEU A 295 13.51 0.12 -21.34
CA LEU A 295 14.00 -0.92 -20.44
C LEU A 295 15.00 -0.38 -19.41
N VAL A 296 15.93 0.49 -19.84
CA VAL A 296 16.88 1.16 -18.93
C VAL A 296 16.14 2.03 -17.92
N GLU A 297 15.17 2.82 -18.36
CA GLU A 297 14.34 3.65 -17.47
C GLU A 297 13.52 2.79 -16.50
N ALA A 298 12.97 1.66 -16.96
CA ALA A 298 12.27 0.71 -16.12
C ALA A 298 13.17 0.08 -15.05
N ALA A 299 14.41 -0.28 -15.40
CA ALA A 299 15.40 -0.78 -14.43
C ALA A 299 15.70 0.25 -13.34
N GLY A 300 15.90 1.52 -13.72
CA GLY A 300 16.11 2.62 -12.77
C GLY A 300 14.95 2.79 -11.80
N ARG A 301 13.71 2.78 -12.31
CA ARG A 301 12.49 2.86 -11.46
C ARG A 301 12.34 1.68 -10.53
N LEU A 302 12.62 0.47 -11.02
CA LEU A 302 12.53 -0.75 -10.21
C LEU A 302 13.55 -0.74 -9.08
N LEU A 303 14.81 -0.38 -9.35
CA LEU A 303 15.85 -0.27 -8.31
C LEU A 303 15.51 0.78 -7.26
N PHE A 304 14.98 1.93 -7.67
CA PHE A 304 14.54 2.97 -6.75
C PHE A 304 13.42 2.48 -5.82
N ARG A 305 12.47 1.70 -6.33
CA ARG A 305 11.36 1.15 -5.53
C ARG A 305 11.79 0.09 -4.52
N VAL A 306 12.88 -0.64 -4.79
CA VAL A 306 13.43 -1.64 -3.85
C VAL A 306 14.60 -1.11 -3.03
N GLU A 307 14.85 0.20 -3.04
CA GLU A 307 16.01 0.80 -2.37
C GLU A 307 16.02 0.55 -0.86
N GLY A 308 14.85 0.57 -0.22
CA GLY A 308 14.70 0.19 1.19
C GLY A 308 15.18 -1.25 1.45
N ALA A 309 14.80 -2.20 0.59
CA ALA A 309 15.21 -3.60 0.69
C ALA A 309 16.72 -3.81 0.44
N LEU A 310 17.32 -3.00 -0.44
CA LEU A 310 18.76 -3.00 -0.69
C LEU A 310 19.56 -2.39 0.48
N GLY A 311 18.95 -1.46 1.22
CA GLY A 311 19.57 -0.76 2.36
C GLY A 311 19.60 -1.55 3.67
N VAL A 312 18.74 -2.56 3.86
CA VAL A 312 18.64 -3.37 5.10
C VAL A 312 19.99 -3.97 5.53
N LEU A 313 20.88 -4.31 4.58
CA LEU A 313 22.18 -4.90 4.91
C LEU A 313 23.24 -3.89 5.37
N GLY A 314 23.07 -2.60 5.07
CA GLY A 314 23.98 -1.55 5.53
C GLY A 314 23.77 -1.16 6.99
N ALA A 315 22.53 -1.27 7.49
CA ALA A 315 22.15 -0.85 8.83
C ALA A 315 22.34 -1.94 9.90
N ASP A 316 21.99 -3.20 9.59
CA ASP A 316 21.99 -4.28 10.60
C ASP A 316 23.40 -4.75 11.01
N ARG A 317 24.43 -4.53 10.17
CA ARG A 317 25.82 -4.84 10.52
C ARG A 317 26.46 -3.82 11.47
N ALA A 318 25.91 -2.60 11.58
CA ALA A 318 26.39 -1.61 12.54
C ALA A 318 25.80 -1.82 13.96
N SER A 319 24.68 -2.55 14.08
CA SER A 319 23.93 -2.70 15.34
C SER A 319 24.25 -3.98 16.14
N THR A 320 25.05 -4.92 15.61
CA THR A 320 25.28 -6.24 16.23
C THR A 320 26.59 -6.37 17.03
N ALA A 321 27.30 -5.27 17.28
CA ALA A 321 28.43 -5.22 18.20
C ALA A 321 28.03 -4.52 19.52
N GLY A 322 27.17 -5.14 20.32
CA GLY A 322 26.73 -4.55 21.58
C GLY A 322 25.97 -5.53 22.48
N GLY A 323 26.72 -6.18 23.37
CA GLY A 323 26.33 -6.74 24.68
C GLY A 323 24.88 -7.19 24.90
N GLY A 324 24.71 -8.51 25.04
CA GLY A 324 23.53 -9.08 25.69
C GLY A 324 23.49 -8.78 27.19
N VAL A 325 22.31 -8.43 27.67
CA VAL A 325 21.95 -8.59 29.08
C VAL A 325 20.56 -9.24 29.14
N SER A 326 20.54 -10.35 29.86
CA SER A 326 19.41 -11.18 30.23
C SER A 326 18.40 -10.42 31.11
N ALA A 327 17.10 -10.57 30.84
CA ALA A 327 16.04 -10.21 31.77
C ALA A 327 14.83 -11.15 31.65
N SER A 328 14.82 -12.11 32.56
CA SER A 328 13.69 -12.64 33.36
C SER A 328 12.25 -12.37 32.88
N GLN A 329 11.54 -13.46 32.58
CA GLN A 329 10.07 -13.52 32.57
C GLN A 329 9.51 -13.37 34.00
N PRO A 330 8.34 -12.74 34.17
CA PRO A 330 7.42 -13.10 35.23
C PRO A 330 6.15 -13.76 34.69
N SER A 331 5.77 -14.80 35.43
CA SER A 331 4.61 -15.66 35.26
C SER A 331 3.26 -14.96 35.45
N GLY A 332 2.27 -15.43 34.70
CA GLY A 332 0.96 -15.83 35.23
C GLY A 332 -0.05 -14.73 35.63
N VAL A 333 -1.08 -14.56 34.79
CA VAL A 333 -2.42 -14.11 35.23
C VAL A 333 -3.46 -14.95 34.48
N PRO A 334 -4.51 -15.47 35.16
CA PRO A 334 -5.39 -16.50 34.63
C PRO A 334 -6.47 -15.96 33.69
N ALA A 335 -6.91 -16.84 32.79
CA ALA A 335 -8.04 -16.65 31.89
C ALA A 335 -9.34 -16.40 32.66
N ALA A 336 -9.91 -15.21 32.49
CA ALA A 336 -11.30 -14.92 32.84
C ALA A 336 -12.20 -15.35 31.67
N ARG A 337 -13.11 -16.29 31.97
CA ARG A 337 -14.25 -16.66 31.12
C ARG A 337 -15.22 -15.49 31.08
N GLU A 338 -15.37 -14.83 29.93
CA GLU A 338 -16.53 -13.97 29.69
C GLU A 338 -17.72 -14.84 29.27
N SER A 339 -18.63 -15.00 30.24
CA SER A 339 -19.99 -15.46 30.08
C SER A 339 -20.77 -14.54 29.15
N GLY A 340 -21.41 -15.12 28.13
CA GLY A 340 -22.28 -14.40 27.20
C GLY A 340 -23.49 -13.76 27.92
N PRO A 341 -24.03 -12.64 27.40
CA PRO A 341 -25.18 -12.01 28.00
C PRO A 341 -26.45 -12.81 27.72
N ALA A 342 -27.15 -13.14 28.80
CA ALA A 342 -28.45 -13.77 28.84
C ALA A 342 -29.55 -12.85 28.26
N ASN A 343 -30.50 -13.51 27.61
CA ASN A 343 -31.76 -13.00 27.08
C ASN A 343 -32.44 -11.94 27.94
N SER A 344 -32.64 -10.75 27.38
CA SER A 344 -33.65 -9.80 27.82
C SER A 344 -35.03 -10.27 27.34
N ALA A 345 -35.83 -10.82 28.25
CA ALA A 345 -37.26 -11.03 28.05
C ALA A 345 -37.97 -9.66 28.03
N GLY A 346 -38.41 -9.23 26.86
CA GLY A 346 -39.10 -7.96 26.66
C GLY A 346 -40.23 -8.07 25.65
N SER A 347 -41.47 -7.97 26.16
CA SER A 347 -42.66 -7.43 25.51
C SER A 347 -43.11 -8.07 24.18
N GLY A 348 -44.07 -8.99 24.28
CA GLY A 348 -44.81 -9.58 23.17
C GLY A 348 -45.72 -8.59 22.45
N ARG A 349 -45.16 -7.78 21.56
CA ARG A 349 -45.88 -7.33 20.37
C ARG A 349 -45.72 -8.40 19.30
N LYS A 350 -46.81 -9.09 18.98
CA LYS A 350 -46.91 -9.95 17.79
C LYS A 350 -46.49 -9.09 16.59
N PRO A 351 -45.33 -9.35 15.95
CA PRO A 351 -44.95 -8.61 14.75
C PRO A 351 -46.05 -8.84 13.72
N ALA A 352 -46.69 -7.76 13.29
CA ALA A 352 -47.55 -7.81 12.11
C ALA A 352 -46.69 -8.32 10.95
N ASP A 353 -47.19 -9.30 10.21
CA ASP A 353 -46.50 -9.95 9.09
C ASP A 353 -45.88 -8.90 8.16
N ALA A 354 -44.60 -8.62 8.39
CA ALA A 354 -43.80 -7.82 7.48
C ALA A 354 -43.59 -8.71 6.26
N SER A 355 -44.41 -8.49 5.23
CA SER A 355 -44.26 -9.14 3.93
C SER A 355 -42.78 -9.15 3.56
N GLU A 356 -42.21 -10.33 3.39
CA GLU A 356 -40.80 -10.45 3.00
C GLU A 356 -40.56 -9.63 1.73
N SER A 357 -39.59 -8.73 1.80
CA SER A 357 -39.17 -7.96 0.64
C SER A 357 -38.79 -8.93 -0.51
N PRO A 358 -39.11 -8.62 -1.78
CA PRO A 358 -38.68 -9.41 -2.92
C PRO A 358 -37.19 -9.71 -2.93
N ALA A 359 -36.36 -8.78 -2.43
CA ALA A 359 -34.91 -8.96 -2.32
C ALA A 359 -34.51 -10.06 -1.33
N ARG A 360 -35.21 -10.14 -0.20
CA ARG A 360 -35.00 -11.19 0.81
C ARG A 360 -35.44 -12.55 0.30
N THR A 361 -36.55 -12.61 -0.44
CA THR A 361 -36.99 -13.85 -1.11
C THR A 361 -35.93 -14.33 -2.09
N LEU A 362 -35.41 -13.46 -2.97
CA LEU A 362 -34.34 -13.82 -3.92
C LEU A 362 -33.06 -14.32 -3.23
N LEU A 363 -32.66 -13.67 -2.13
CA LEU A 363 -31.48 -14.11 -1.37
C LEU A 363 -31.70 -15.45 -0.68
N SER A 364 -32.89 -15.68 -0.11
CA SER A 364 -33.27 -16.96 0.48
C SER A 364 -33.23 -18.08 -0.56
N GLU A 365 -33.78 -17.85 -1.76
CA GLU A 365 -33.69 -18.78 -2.88
C GLU A 365 -32.24 -19.01 -3.33
N ALA A 366 -31.40 -17.96 -3.36
CA ALA A 366 -29.98 -18.08 -3.70
C ALA A 366 -29.22 -18.97 -2.71
N ARG A 367 -29.50 -18.84 -1.40
CA ARG A 367 -28.91 -19.71 -0.36
C ARG A 367 -29.36 -21.15 -0.52
N ALA A 368 -30.66 -21.38 -0.74
CA ALA A 368 -31.19 -22.72 -0.97
C ALA A 368 -30.53 -23.38 -2.19
N ALA A 369 -30.36 -22.65 -3.29
CA ALA A 369 -29.65 -23.13 -4.48
C ALA A 369 -28.16 -23.45 -4.18
N TYR A 370 -27.49 -22.63 -3.39
CA TYR A 370 -26.11 -22.85 -2.96
C TYR A 370 -25.97 -24.12 -2.10
N GLU A 371 -26.87 -24.32 -1.14
CA GLU A 371 -26.93 -25.52 -0.29
C GLU A 371 -27.23 -26.79 -1.08
N SER A 372 -28.03 -26.69 -2.15
CA SER A 372 -28.28 -27.80 -3.09
C SER A 372 -27.18 -28.00 -4.13
N MET A 373 -26.05 -27.28 -4.03
CA MET A 373 -24.92 -27.30 -4.97
C MET A 373 -25.26 -26.84 -6.40
N ASP A 374 -26.36 -26.10 -6.58
CA ASP A 374 -26.70 -25.43 -7.84
C ASP A 374 -26.11 -24.02 -7.87
N TYR A 375 -24.79 -23.98 -8.02
CA TYR A 375 -24.00 -22.75 -7.92
C TYR A 375 -24.30 -21.74 -9.04
N ASP A 376 -24.65 -22.18 -10.25
CA ASP A 376 -24.99 -21.26 -11.34
C ASP A 376 -26.30 -20.51 -11.04
N THR A 377 -27.31 -21.23 -10.55
CA THR A 377 -28.57 -20.63 -10.09
C THR A 377 -28.34 -19.71 -8.89
N ALA A 378 -27.54 -20.13 -7.90
CA ALA A 378 -27.18 -19.32 -6.74
C ALA A 378 -26.50 -18.00 -7.13
N ALA A 379 -25.56 -18.03 -8.09
CA ALA A 379 -24.89 -16.83 -8.60
C ALA A 379 -25.86 -15.89 -9.33
N ALA A 380 -26.78 -16.43 -10.14
CA ALA A 380 -27.78 -15.62 -10.85
C ALA A 380 -28.79 -14.96 -9.88
N LEU A 381 -29.29 -15.69 -8.90
CA LEU A 381 -30.26 -15.18 -7.92
C LEU A 381 -29.62 -14.14 -6.98
N SER A 382 -28.41 -14.38 -6.49
CA SER A 382 -27.67 -13.39 -5.67
C SER A 382 -27.39 -12.10 -6.45
N THR A 383 -27.06 -12.19 -7.73
CA THR A 383 -26.90 -11.01 -8.61
C THR A 383 -28.22 -10.21 -8.71
N ARG A 384 -29.35 -10.89 -8.89
CA ARG A 384 -30.67 -10.23 -8.94
C ARG A 384 -31.07 -9.62 -7.60
N ALA A 385 -30.72 -10.27 -6.49
CA ALA A 385 -30.94 -9.74 -5.14
C ALA A 385 -30.12 -8.46 -4.91
N LEU A 386 -28.84 -8.45 -5.29
CA LEU A 386 -27.94 -7.29 -5.17
C LEU A 386 -28.40 -6.07 -6.00
N ALA A 387 -29.14 -6.30 -7.09
CA ALA A 387 -29.75 -5.25 -7.90
C ALA A 387 -30.98 -4.61 -7.24
N GLN A 388 -31.52 -5.19 -6.16
CA GLN A 388 -32.66 -4.60 -5.45
C GLN A 388 -32.18 -3.47 -4.50
N PRO A 389 -32.85 -2.30 -4.51
CA PRO A 389 -32.44 -1.16 -3.70
C PRO A 389 -32.78 -1.30 -2.21
N ASP A 390 -33.75 -2.15 -1.86
CA ASP A 390 -34.25 -2.35 -0.50
C ASP A 390 -33.50 -3.44 0.29
N LEU A 391 -32.42 -3.99 -0.29
CA LEU A 391 -31.57 -4.96 0.39
C LEU A 391 -30.73 -4.28 1.48
N ASP A 392 -31.03 -4.61 2.73
CA ASP A 392 -30.27 -4.14 3.90
C ASP A 392 -28.79 -4.56 3.85
N THR A 393 -27.95 -3.85 4.61
CA THR A 393 -26.49 -4.03 4.57
C THR A 393 -26.07 -5.47 4.87
N GLU A 394 -26.66 -6.12 5.87
CA GLU A 394 -26.32 -7.51 6.22
C GLU A 394 -26.68 -8.48 5.09
N SER A 395 -27.89 -8.34 4.55
CA SER A 395 -28.37 -9.17 3.45
C SER A 395 -27.55 -8.96 2.18
N ARG A 396 -27.06 -7.73 1.95
CA ARG A 396 -26.15 -7.41 0.83
C ARG A 396 -24.79 -8.09 0.97
N LEU A 397 -24.22 -8.11 2.17
CA LEU A 397 -22.96 -8.79 2.44
C LEU A 397 -23.08 -10.30 2.26
N ASP A 398 -24.18 -10.87 2.72
CA ASP A 398 -24.46 -12.27 2.52
C ASP A 398 -24.71 -12.62 1.04
N ALA A 399 -25.41 -11.76 0.29
CA ALA A 399 -25.56 -11.92 -1.15
C ALA A 399 -24.20 -11.92 -1.89
N TYR A 400 -23.27 -11.03 -1.51
CA TYR A 400 -21.91 -11.06 -2.05
C TYR A 400 -21.16 -12.35 -1.68
N LEU A 401 -21.33 -12.85 -0.45
CA LEU A 401 -20.71 -14.11 -0.03
C LEU A 401 -21.21 -15.30 -0.86
N VAL A 402 -22.53 -15.42 -1.04
CA VAL A 402 -23.15 -16.48 -1.85
C VAL A 402 -22.70 -16.37 -3.31
N GLN A 403 -22.72 -15.15 -3.88
CA GLN A 403 -22.29 -14.89 -5.26
C GLN A 403 -20.82 -15.27 -5.46
N ALA A 404 -19.92 -14.78 -4.60
CA ALA A 404 -18.48 -15.02 -4.69
C ALA A 404 -18.14 -16.50 -4.54
N SER A 405 -18.76 -17.18 -3.57
CA SER A 405 -18.55 -18.60 -3.32
C SER A 405 -19.02 -19.45 -4.49
N SER A 406 -20.18 -19.14 -5.06
CA SER A 406 -20.73 -19.83 -6.24
C SER A 406 -19.82 -19.65 -7.46
N LEU A 407 -19.41 -18.41 -7.75
CA LEU A 407 -18.51 -18.09 -8.87
C LEU A 407 -17.14 -18.74 -8.72
N ALA A 408 -16.61 -18.87 -7.50
CA ALA A 408 -15.34 -19.55 -7.26
C ALA A 408 -15.42 -21.05 -7.62
N ILE A 409 -16.61 -21.66 -7.54
CA ILE A 409 -16.82 -23.05 -7.95
C ILE A 409 -17.04 -23.17 -9.46
N THR A 410 -17.98 -22.43 -10.04
CA THR A 410 -18.42 -22.63 -11.44
C THR A 410 -17.63 -21.86 -12.48
N ALA A 411 -17.09 -20.68 -12.13
CA ALA A 411 -16.39 -19.79 -13.04
C ALA A 411 -14.87 -19.83 -12.84
N ASP A 412 -14.17 -19.01 -13.64
CA ASP A 412 -12.76 -18.69 -13.41
C ASP A 412 -12.62 -17.98 -12.04
N PRO A 413 -11.71 -18.40 -11.16
CA PRO A 413 -11.40 -17.74 -9.89
C PRO A 413 -11.32 -16.21 -9.96
N THR A 414 -10.91 -15.63 -11.09
CA THR A 414 -10.84 -14.18 -11.30
C THR A 414 -12.20 -13.48 -11.19
N THR A 415 -13.30 -14.13 -11.63
CA THR A 415 -14.65 -13.54 -11.61
C THR A 415 -15.20 -13.49 -10.18
N ALA A 416 -14.82 -14.46 -9.34
CA ALA A 416 -15.17 -14.51 -7.93
C ALA A 416 -14.49 -13.42 -7.10
N GLU A 417 -13.38 -12.84 -7.58
CA GLU A 417 -12.63 -11.83 -6.83
C GLU A 417 -13.42 -10.56 -6.58
N VAL A 418 -14.25 -10.14 -7.55
CA VAL A 418 -15.02 -8.88 -7.46
C VAL A 418 -15.95 -8.86 -6.25
N PRO A 419 -16.90 -9.81 -6.10
CA PRO A 419 -17.77 -9.83 -4.93
C PRO A 419 -17.02 -10.08 -3.61
N PHE A 420 -15.91 -10.85 -3.61
CA PHE A 420 -15.07 -10.95 -2.41
C PHE A 420 -14.41 -9.62 -2.02
N ARG A 421 -13.94 -8.82 -2.99
CA ARG A 421 -13.41 -7.48 -2.71
C ARG A 421 -14.49 -6.58 -2.12
N LEU A 422 -15.70 -6.59 -2.68
CA LEU A 422 -16.82 -5.81 -2.16
C LEU A 422 -17.19 -6.21 -0.74
N LEU A 423 -17.22 -7.52 -0.45
CA LEU A 423 -17.42 -8.05 0.90
C LEU A 423 -16.34 -7.55 1.87
N LEU A 424 -15.06 -7.66 1.51
CA LEU A 424 -13.94 -7.26 2.36
C LEU A 424 -13.81 -5.75 2.57
N ARG A 425 -14.20 -4.94 1.59
CA ARG A 425 -14.23 -3.47 1.76
C ARG A 425 -15.30 -3.04 2.74
N ALA A 426 -16.47 -3.68 2.69
CA ALA A 426 -17.53 -3.43 3.65
C ALA A 426 -17.26 -4.05 5.03
N ARG A 427 -16.54 -5.19 5.08
CA ARG A 427 -16.12 -5.87 6.32
C ARG A 427 -14.67 -6.36 6.25
N PRO A 428 -13.68 -5.51 6.60
CA PRO A 428 -12.25 -5.86 6.50
C PRO A 428 -11.83 -7.07 7.34
N ASN A 429 -12.52 -7.31 8.45
CA ASN A 429 -12.26 -8.40 9.38
C ASN A 429 -13.17 -9.62 9.17
N PHE A 430 -13.83 -9.73 8.00
CA PHE A 430 -14.65 -10.90 7.70
C PHE A 430 -13.77 -12.16 7.64
N ASP A 431 -14.32 -13.28 8.10
CA ASP A 431 -13.71 -14.59 7.99
C ASP A 431 -14.75 -15.58 7.44
N LEU A 432 -14.31 -16.46 6.55
CA LEU A 432 -15.18 -17.48 5.99
C LEU A 432 -15.54 -18.54 7.05
N PRO A 433 -16.75 -19.13 7.02
CA PRO A 433 -17.14 -20.20 7.93
C PRO A 433 -16.18 -21.39 7.89
N GLU A 434 -16.04 -22.07 9.04
CA GLU A 434 -15.34 -23.35 9.10
C GLU A 434 -16.01 -24.37 8.16
N GLY A 435 -15.20 -25.15 7.44
CA GLY A 435 -15.70 -26.11 6.45
C GLY A 435 -15.94 -25.55 5.04
N THR A 436 -15.60 -24.28 4.79
CA THR A 436 -15.65 -23.71 3.43
C THR A 436 -14.75 -24.53 2.46
N PRO A 437 -15.24 -24.91 1.27
CA PRO A 437 -14.45 -25.68 0.31
C PRO A 437 -13.08 -25.07 -0.03
N PRO A 438 -12.01 -25.88 -0.21
CA PRO A 438 -10.66 -25.36 -0.46
C PRO A 438 -10.54 -24.40 -1.64
N LYS A 439 -11.31 -24.61 -2.72
CA LYS A 439 -11.31 -23.73 -3.90
C LYS A 439 -11.81 -22.32 -3.57
N ILE A 440 -12.87 -22.23 -2.77
CA ILE A 440 -13.44 -20.96 -2.29
C ILE A 440 -12.45 -20.28 -1.33
N LEU A 441 -11.89 -21.03 -0.37
CA LEU A 441 -10.87 -20.52 0.55
C LEU A 441 -9.66 -19.93 -0.18
N MET A 442 -9.15 -20.60 -1.22
CA MET A 442 -8.01 -20.10 -2.01
C MET A 442 -8.32 -18.79 -2.72
N ALA A 443 -9.50 -18.67 -3.35
CA ALA A 443 -9.93 -17.43 -4.00
C ALA A 443 -10.06 -16.28 -2.98
N TYR A 444 -10.71 -16.55 -1.85
CA TYR A 444 -10.88 -15.57 -0.77
C TYR A 444 -9.55 -15.11 -0.16
N GLN A 445 -8.66 -16.04 0.19
CA GLN A 445 -7.36 -15.71 0.79
C GLN A 445 -6.49 -14.88 -0.16
N LYS A 446 -6.55 -15.15 -1.47
CA LYS A 446 -5.89 -14.32 -2.48
C LYS A 446 -6.40 -12.88 -2.40
N VAL A 447 -7.71 -12.69 -2.47
CA VAL A 447 -8.34 -11.36 -2.43
C VAL A 447 -8.05 -10.64 -1.11
N ARG A 448 -8.15 -11.34 0.02
CA ARG A 448 -7.84 -10.80 1.35
C ARG A 448 -6.40 -10.28 1.44
N ASN A 449 -5.45 -11.04 0.90
CA ASN A 449 -4.05 -10.62 0.87
C ASN A 449 -3.84 -9.39 -0.02
N GLU A 450 -4.48 -9.35 -1.20
CA GLU A 450 -4.40 -8.20 -2.11
C GLU A 450 -5.03 -6.95 -1.49
N GLU A 451 -6.24 -7.03 -0.93
CA GLU A 451 -6.92 -5.89 -0.30
C GLU A 451 -6.16 -5.41 0.94
N ARG A 452 -5.53 -6.30 1.73
CA ARG A 452 -4.65 -5.89 2.83
C ARG A 452 -3.46 -5.06 2.33
N ILE A 453 -2.80 -5.50 1.26
CA ILE A 453 -1.67 -4.76 0.66
C ILE A 453 -2.14 -3.40 0.14
N ILE A 454 -3.31 -3.34 -0.50
CA ILE A 454 -3.89 -2.08 -0.99
C ILE A 454 -4.21 -1.15 0.18
N ALA A 455 -4.83 -1.66 1.25
CA ALA A 455 -5.15 -0.89 2.44
C ALA A 455 -3.89 -0.32 3.11
N GLU A 456 -2.83 -1.13 3.25
CA GLU A 456 -1.53 -0.70 3.77
C GLU A 456 -0.92 0.41 2.90
N GLN A 457 -1.01 0.31 1.57
CA GLN A 457 -0.51 1.33 0.65
C GLN A 457 -1.32 2.64 0.76
N VAL A 458 -2.65 2.56 0.81
CA VAL A 458 -3.53 3.72 0.97
C VAL A 458 -3.25 4.40 2.30
N GLN A 459 -3.12 3.64 3.39
CA GLN A 459 -2.80 4.17 4.71
C GLN A 459 -1.41 4.81 4.73
N ALA A 460 -0.41 4.22 4.07
CA ALA A 460 0.92 4.79 3.95
C ALA A 460 0.91 6.14 3.19
N VAL A 461 0.14 6.24 2.10
CA VAL A 461 -0.02 7.49 1.34
C VAL A 461 -0.76 8.54 2.17
N ALA A 462 -1.85 8.17 2.85
CA ALA A 462 -2.58 9.08 3.73
C ALA A 462 -1.68 9.59 4.86
N ARG A 463 -0.88 8.71 5.48
CA ARG A 463 0.10 9.07 6.51
C ARG A 463 1.17 10.02 5.98
N ALA A 464 1.70 9.77 4.78
CA ALA A 464 2.68 10.68 4.17
C ALA A 464 2.09 12.08 3.95
N GLN A 465 0.84 12.16 3.45
CA GLN A 465 0.15 13.44 3.29
C GLN A 465 -0.07 14.16 4.63
N LEU A 466 -0.42 13.42 5.69
CA LEU A 466 -0.51 13.99 7.04
C LEU A 466 0.81 14.61 7.49
N ILE A 467 1.92 13.88 7.30
CA ILE A 467 3.27 14.34 7.65
C ILE A 467 3.64 15.61 6.87
N ASP A 468 3.34 15.67 5.57
CA ASP A 468 3.62 16.84 4.72
C ASP A 468 2.89 18.12 5.20
N HIS A 469 1.76 17.95 5.86
CA HIS A 469 0.98 19.06 6.43
C HIS A 469 1.46 19.49 7.83
N LEU A 470 2.26 18.68 8.52
CA LEU A 470 2.84 19.04 9.81
C LEU A 470 3.99 20.03 9.62
N LYS A 471 3.96 21.14 10.36
CA LYS A 471 5.03 22.13 10.33
C LYS A 471 5.37 22.64 11.72
N LEU A 472 6.65 22.62 12.05
CA LEU A 472 7.18 23.32 13.22
C LEU A 472 7.28 24.81 12.88
N LEU A 473 6.59 25.66 13.65
CA LEU A 473 6.52 27.10 13.36
C LEU A 473 7.67 27.90 13.98
N ASN A 474 8.36 27.34 14.96
CA ASN A 474 9.46 27.97 15.67
C ASN A 474 10.77 27.22 15.39
N GLU A 475 11.87 27.96 15.34
CA GLU A 475 13.19 27.35 15.29
C GLU A 475 13.62 26.86 16.67
N PRO A 476 14.32 25.72 16.74
CA PRO A 476 14.85 25.24 17.99
C PRO A 476 16.03 26.12 18.44
N PRO A 477 16.32 26.16 19.75
CA PRO A 477 17.43 26.95 20.26
C PRO A 477 18.76 26.45 19.69
N ASP A 478 19.67 27.37 19.38
CA ASP A 478 21.03 27.08 18.90
C ASP A 478 22.10 27.39 19.96
N ARG A 479 21.76 28.18 20.99
CA ARG A 479 22.65 28.59 22.07
C ARG A 479 21.96 28.62 23.43
N ALA A 480 22.70 28.31 24.48
CA ALA A 480 22.26 28.45 25.87
C ALA A 480 23.43 28.82 26.80
N LYS A 481 23.11 29.16 28.05
CA LYS A 481 24.10 29.39 29.11
C LYS A 481 24.08 28.20 30.07
N GLY A 482 25.26 27.69 30.43
CA GLY A 482 25.40 26.61 31.40
C GLY A 482 24.88 26.97 32.78
N GLY A 483 24.46 25.95 33.52
CA GLY A 483 23.91 26.09 34.88
C GLY A 483 22.48 26.62 34.92
N ARG A 484 21.79 26.68 33.77
CA ARG A 484 20.40 27.16 33.67
C ARG A 484 19.54 26.15 32.96
N GLU A 485 18.29 26.01 33.39
CA GLU A 485 17.32 25.22 32.63
C GLU A 485 17.26 25.68 31.16
N LEU A 486 17.25 24.72 30.25
CA LEU A 486 17.15 24.97 28.81
C LEU A 486 15.71 24.71 28.35
N PRO A 487 14.89 25.75 28.16
CA PRO A 487 13.49 25.59 27.78
C PRO A 487 13.35 25.26 26.30
N PHE A 488 12.44 24.33 26.01
CA PHE A 488 11.93 24.03 24.69
C PHE A 488 10.45 24.45 24.63
N ALA A 489 10.12 25.28 23.64
CA ALA A 489 8.77 25.77 23.42
C ALA A 489 8.47 25.80 21.91
N PHE A 490 7.60 24.91 21.45
CA PHE A 490 7.31 24.74 20.03
C PHE A 490 5.84 24.90 19.72
N ARG A 491 5.53 25.75 18.72
CA ARG A 491 4.22 25.72 18.06
C ARG A 491 4.29 24.74 16.89
N LEU A 492 3.34 23.81 16.88
CA LEU A 492 3.18 22.83 15.83
C LEU A 492 1.89 23.13 15.07
N ARG A 493 1.98 23.33 13.76
CA ARG A 493 0.81 23.32 12.89
C ARG A 493 0.43 21.87 12.65
N ASP A 494 -0.62 21.43 13.33
CA ASP A 494 -1.19 20.10 13.22
C ASP A 494 -2.70 20.24 12.91
N PRO A 495 -3.08 20.31 11.62
CA PRO A 495 -4.46 20.60 11.23
C PRO A 495 -5.44 19.50 11.63
N ASN A 496 -4.95 18.26 11.74
CA ASN A 496 -5.79 17.08 12.01
C ASN A 496 -5.66 16.60 13.47
N ALA A 497 -4.86 17.29 14.28
CA ALA A 497 -4.55 16.91 15.67
C ALA A 497 -4.02 15.46 15.80
N VAL A 498 -3.21 15.02 14.84
CA VAL A 498 -2.69 13.64 14.80
C VAL A 498 -1.54 13.40 15.77
N VAL A 499 -0.85 14.45 16.23
CA VAL A 499 0.29 14.30 17.14
C VAL A 499 -0.18 14.05 18.57
N SER A 500 0.10 12.86 19.09
CA SER A 500 -0.18 12.48 20.47
C SER A 500 1.00 12.73 21.42
N ALA A 501 2.23 12.72 20.91
CA ALA A 501 3.43 12.99 21.71
C ALA A 501 4.47 13.84 20.95
N PHE A 502 5.21 14.67 21.68
CA PHE A 502 6.33 15.45 21.17
C PHE A 502 7.51 15.30 22.13
N GLU A 503 8.59 14.69 21.66
CA GLU A 503 9.78 14.40 22.44
C GLU A 503 11.01 15.14 21.87
N VAL A 504 11.95 15.44 22.76
CA VAL A 504 13.28 15.95 22.45
C VAL A 504 14.30 14.98 23.01
N PRO A 505 14.78 14.00 22.22
CA PRO A 505 15.92 13.21 22.61
C PRO A 505 17.19 14.06 22.58
N PHE A 506 18.00 14.03 23.64
CA PHE A 506 19.21 14.83 23.80
C PHE A 506 20.34 14.07 24.51
N ARG A 507 21.59 14.49 24.30
CA ARG A 507 22.80 13.97 24.98
C ARG A 507 23.92 15.00 24.93
N ARG A 508 24.97 14.84 25.74
CA ARG A 508 26.21 15.63 25.55
C ARG A 508 27.02 15.05 24.40
N GLN A 509 27.75 15.90 23.68
CA GLN A 509 28.59 15.46 22.58
C GLN A 509 29.59 14.39 23.05
N GLY A 510 29.62 13.25 22.35
CA GLY A 510 30.47 12.09 22.68
C GLY A 510 29.80 11.02 23.54
N GLU A 511 28.65 11.30 24.16
CA GLU A 511 27.86 10.27 24.85
C GLU A 511 27.18 9.34 23.83
N SER A 512 27.04 8.06 24.17
CA SER A 512 26.43 7.07 23.28
C SER A 512 24.91 7.07 23.36
N ALA A 513 24.35 7.25 24.55
CA ALA A 513 22.91 7.17 24.80
C ALA A 513 22.24 8.56 24.79
N TYR A 514 21.00 8.62 24.29
CA TYR A 514 20.14 9.79 24.39
C TYR A 514 19.23 9.69 25.62
N SER A 515 19.13 10.77 26.37
CA SER A 515 18.02 11.03 27.29
C SER A 515 16.82 11.58 26.53
N VAL A 516 15.60 11.47 27.05
CA VAL A 516 14.38 11.92 26.37
C VAL A 516 13.62 12.92 27.24
N LEU A 517 13.43 14.13 26.72
CA LEU A 517 12.54 15.14 27.29
C LEU A 517 11.18 15.06 26.58
N ALA A 518 10.14 14.60 27.29
CA ALA A 518 8.77 14.65 26.79
C ALA A 518 8.17 16.04 27.01
N LEU A 519 7.74 16.69 25.92
CA LEU A 519 7.07 17.98 25.98
C LEU A 519 5.59 17.78 26.30
N LYS A 520 5.01 18.74 27.03
CA LYS A 520 3.58 18.77 27.36
C LYS A 520 2.90 19.88 26.55
N ARG A 521 1.77 19.56 25.94
CA ARG A 521 0.92 20.54 25.25
C ARG A 521 0.15 21.35 26.29
N ASP A 522 0.33 22.67 26.29
CA ASP A 522 -0.42 23.57 27.15
C ASP A 522 -1.79 23.95 26.56
N ARG A 523 -2.53 24.81 27.28
CA ARG A 523 -3.88 25.26 26.88
C ARG A 523 -3.87 26.14 25.62
N GLU A 524 -2.73 26.74 25.28
CA GLU A 524 -2.55 27.54 24.06
C GLU A 524 -2.13 26.66 22.87
N GLY A 525 -2.02 25.34 23.09
CA GLY A 525 -1.57 24.38 22.09
C GLY A 525 -0.06 24.40 21.85
N LEU A 526 0.71 25.06 22.71
CA LEU A 526 2.16 25.13 22.64
C LEU A 526 2.77 23.95 23.39
N TRP A 527 3.74 23.28 22.78
CA TRP A 527 4.46 22.17 23.40
C TRP A 527 5.63 22.71 24.21
N ARG A 528 5.66 22.43 25.53
CA ARG A 528 6.65 22.94 26.48
C ARG A 528 7.32 21.85 27.29
N GLY A 529 8.60 22.05 27.56
CA GLY A 529 9.41 21.24 28.48
C GLY A 529 10.77 21.90 28.66
N SER A 530 11.53 21.50 29.69
CA SER A 530 12.86 22.05 29.93
C SER A 530 13.84 20.93 30.22
N ILE A 531 15.05 21.04 29.67
CA ILE A 531 16.18 20.21 30.12
C ILE A 531 16.67 20.81 31.45
N PRO A 532 16.78 20.01 32.52
CA PRO A 532 17.24 20.49 33.82
C PRO A 532 18.64 21.12 33.81
N ALA A 533 18.89 22.03 34.75
CA ALA A 533 20.14 22.81 34.81
C ALA A 533 21.39 21.91 34.92
N GLU A 534 21.31 20.78 35.63
CA GLU A 534 22.39 19.82 35.82
C GLU A 534 22.94 19.24 34.50
N TRP A 535 22.10 19.15 33.47
CA TRP A 535 22.52 18.68 32.15
C TRP A 535 23.28 19.76 31.36
N THR A 536 22.99 21.03 31.65
CA THR A 536 23.60 22.19 30.99
C THR A 536 24.81 22.76 31.71
N ALA A 537 25.00 22.45 33.00
CA ALA A 537 26.11 22.95 33.80
C ALA A 537 27.47 22.52 33.19
N SER A 538 28.33 23.52 32.95
CA SER A 538 29.70 23.30 32.47
C SER A 538 30.55 24.53 32.75
N ASP A 539 31.73 24.36 33.34
CA ASP A 539 32.69 25.44 33.58
C ASP A 539 33.41 25.88 32.29
N GLU A 540 33.51 24.98 31.30
CA GLU A 540 34.21 25.21 30.04
C GLU A 540 33.25 25.46 28.85
N GLY A 541 31.94 25.33 29.10
CA GLY A 541 30.94 25.18 28.05
C GLY A 541 30.86 23.74 27.55
N LEU A 542 29.82 23.42 26.78
CA LEU A 542 29.65 22.09 26.17
C LEU A 542 28.81 22.17 24.89
N THR A 543 28.84 21.12 24.08
CA THR A 543 27.91 20.95 22.96
C THR A 543 26.87 19.91 23.33
N LEU A 544 25.60 20.29 23.26
CA LEU A 544 24.47 19.39 23.41
C LEU A 544 24.01 18.92 22.03
N GLU A 545 23.89 17.61 21.85
CA GLU A 545 23.32 16.99 20.65
C GLU A 545 21.87 16.62 20.94
N TYR A 546 20.95 17.02 20.06
CA TYR A 546 19.52 16.70 20.22
C TYR A 546 18.82 16.54 18.88
N TYR A 547 17.63 15.97 18.88
CA TYR A 547 16.72 16.03 17.74
C TYR A 547 15.28 16.14 18.23
N LEU A 548 14.37 16.50 17.33
CA LEU A 548 12.96 16.65 17.64
C LEU A 548 12.20 15.52 16.96
N VAL A 549 11.25 14.90 17.67
CA VAL A 549 10.35 13.91 17.09
C VAL A 549 8.93 14.12 17.61
N THR A 550 7.97 14.16 16.70
CA THR A 550 6.55 14.03 17.02
C THR A 550 6.09 12.60 16.71
N ARG A 551 5.11 12.09 17.47
CA ARG A 551 4.59 10.72 17.34
C ARG A 551 3.07 10.69 17.39
N ASP A 552 2.53 9.64 16.80
CA ASP A 552 1.18 9.13 17.00
C ASP A 552 1.23 7.62 17.33
N GLU A 553 0.08 6.94 17.31
CA GLU A 553 -0.02 5.49 17.52
C GLU A 553 0.72 4.67 16.44
N GLY A 554 0.84 5.23 15.22
CA GLY A 554 1.55 4.61 14.10
C GLY A 554 3.06 4.86 14.09
N GLY A 555 3.60 5.60 15.06
CA GLY A 555 5.03 5.87 15.21
C GLY A 555 5.42 7.33 14.93
N PRO A 556 6.67 7.60 14.50
CA PRO A 556 7.13 8.96 14.27
C PRO A 556 6.40 9.61 13.08
N LEU A 557 6.17 10.92 13.18
CA LEU A 557 5.50 11.73 12.15
C LEU A 557 6.47 12.79 11.59
N LEU A 558 6.80 13.81 12.37
CA LEU A 558 7.75 14.86 12.01
C LEU A 558 9.02 14.70 12.82
N THR A 559 10.17 14.67 12.14
CA THR A 559 11.49 14.60 12.77
C THR A 559 12.35 15.77 12.29
N ARG A 560 13.02 16.48 13.20
CA ARG A 560 14.04 17.50 12.87
C ARG A 560 15.37 17.10 13.50
N GLY A 561 16.36 16.79 12.66
CA GLY A 561 17.58 16.08 13.07
C GLY A 561 17.37 14.56 13.05
N ALA A 562 18.40 13.80 13.42
CA ALA A 562 18.32 12.35 13.59
C ALA A 562 19.43 11.87 14.53
N PRO A 563 19.36 10.66 15.11
CA PRO A 563 20.45 10.14 15.94
C PRO A 563 21.83 10.14 15.28
N ALA A 564 21.87 9.89 13.96
CA ALA A 564 23.10 9.88 13.17
C ALA A 564 23.55 11.29 12.71
N ARG A 565 22.66 12.28 12.78
CA ARG A 565 22.90 13.68 12.41
C ARG A 565 22.09 14.60 13.34
N PRO A 566 22.47 14.66 14.63
CA PRO A 566 21.71 15.45 15.59
C PRO A 566 21.88 16.94 15.30
N LEU A 567 20.91 17.73 15.75
CA LEU A 567 21.08 19.16 15.90
C LEU A 567 22.09 19.40 17.04
N GLN A 568 22.89 20.45 16.90
CA GLN A 568 23.88 20.83 17.89
C GLN A 568 23.49 22.17 18.50
N LEU A 569 23.55 22.27 19.83
CA LEU A 569 23.33 23.48 20.60
C LEU A 569 24.58 23.76 21.44
N SER A 570 25.13 24.95 21.30
CA SER A 570 26.30 25.38 22.05
C SER A 570 25.88 25.95 23.40
N ILE A 571 26.37 25.35 24.49
CA ILE A 571 26.15 25.83 25.86
C ILE A 571 27.42 26.54 26.32
N SER A 572 27.33 27.84 26.60
CA SER A 572 28.46 28.60 27.15
C SER A 572 28.73 28.22 28.61
N ALA A 573 29.93 28.50 29.11
CA ALA A 573 30.27 28.30 30.51
C ALA A 573 29.24 28.90 31.50
N GLY A 574 28.95 28.17 32.56
CA GLY A 574 28.07 28.56 33.66
C GLY A 574 27.75 27.38 34.58
N SER A 575 27.63 27.68 35.88
CA SER A 575 27.42 26.74 36.98
C SER A 575 26.03 26.87 37.58
#